data_AF-A0A953X1C5-F1
#
_entry.id   AF-A0A953X1C5-F1
#
_cell.length_a   1.000
_cell.length_b   1.000
_cell.length_c   1.000
_cell.angle_alpha   90.00
_cell.angle_beta   90.00
_cell.angle_gamma   90.00
#
_symmetry.space_group_name_H-M   'P 1'
#
loop_
_entity.id
_entity.type
_entity.pdbx_description
1 polymer ?
#
loop_
_entity_poly.entity_id
_entity_poly.type
_entity_poly.pdbx_seq_one_letter_code
_entity_poly.pdbx_strand_id
1 'polypeptide(L)'
;MAGRILFELFFFSIPFLVFGLYLVATATAEQEGRRKWPINMLFLTGLGLAVAAYFVMAFMEDRSATMCQKPTRYVDGKLVPGEKYPCEHDLKDAGRALSDDPGGAAELGTDAPDAGEDEPD
;
A
#
# COMPACT_ATOMS: atom_id res chain seq x y z
N MET A 1 6.39 -13.29 -29.92
CA MET A 1 7.86 -13.32 -29.77
C MET A 1 8.51 -11.97 -30.05
N ALA A 2 8.27 -11.31 -31.19
CA ALA A 2 8.90 -10.02 -31.54
C ALA A 2 8.65 -8.89 -30.52
N GLY A 3 7.44 -8.78 -29.95
CA GLY A 3 7.13 -7.76 -28.95
C GLY A 3 7.92 -7.90 -27.64
N ARG A 4 8.26 -9.13 -27.23
CA ARG A 4 9.09 -9.39 -26.03
C ARG A 4 10.52 -8.91 -26.23
N ILE A 5 11.07 -9.15 -27.43
CA ILE A 5 12.43 -8.73 -27.80
C ILE A 5 12.52 -7.20 -27.87
N LEU A 6 11.51 -6.52 -28.44
CA LEU A 6 11.47 -5.06 -28.46
C LEU A 6 11.39 -4.47 -27.05
N PHE A 7 10.60 -5.07 -26.16
CA PHE A 7 10.49 -4.62 -24.77
C PHE A 7 11.79 -4.85 -24.01
N GLU A 8 12.42 -6.03 -24.12
CA GLU A 8 13.73 -6.32 -23.52
C GLU A 8 14.82 -5.36 -24.02
N LEU A 9 14.87 -5.09 -25.33
CA LEU A 9 15.85 -4.18 -25.93
C LEU A 9 15.61 -2.73 -25.48
N PHE A 10 14.35 -2.31 -25.36
CA PHE A 10 14.01 -0.98 -24.86
C PHE A 10 14.54 -0.78 -23.44
N PHE A 11 14.19 -1.67 -22.50
CA PHE A 11 14.68 -1.56 -21.12
C PHE A 11 16.19 -1.72 -21.01
N PHE A 12 16.79 -2.59 -21.82
CA PHE A 12 18.25 -2.72 -21.91
C PHE A 12 18.93 -1.45 -22.41
N SER A 13 18.29 -0.69 -23.32
CA SER A 13 18.85 0.55 -23.88
C SER A 13 18.73 1.76 -22.96
N ILE A 14 17.81 1.75 -21.97
CA ILE A 14 17.59 2.87 -21.03
C ILE A 14 18.90 3.34 -20.36
N PRO A 15 19.74 2.50 -19.73
CA PRO A 15 20.98 2.97 -19.10
C PRO A 15 21.92 3.64 -20.11
N PHE A 16 21.97 3.17 -21.35
CA PHE A 16 22.78 3.76 -22.41
C PHE A 16 22.21 5.10 -22.90
N LEU A 17 20.89 5.22 -23.01
CA LEU A 17 20.22 6.47 -23.37
C LEU A 17 20.40 7.54 -22.30
N VAL A 18 20.25 7.16 -21.03
CA VAL A 18 20.48 8.05 -19.88
C VAL A 18 21.94 8.48 -19.80
N PHE A 19 22.88 7.53 -19.98
CA PHE A 19 24.30 7.85 -20.01
C PHE A 19 24.69 8.72 -21.22
N GLY A 20 24.10 8.49 -22.39
CA GLY A 20 24.28 9.32 -23.58
C GLY A 20 23.77 10.75 -23.37
N LEU A 21 22.59 10.91 -22.77
CA LEU A 21 22.05 12.22 -22.38
C LEU A 21 22.94 12.91 -21.35
N TYR A 22 23.45 12.17 -20.36
CA TYR A 22 24.42 12.68 -19.40
C TYR A 22 25.68 13.20 -20.10
N LEU A 23 26.27 12.42 -21.01
CA LEU A 23 27.46 12.81 -21.76
C LEU A 23 27.23 14.07 -22.60
N VAL A 24 26.09 14.18 -23.29
CA VAL A 24 25.75 15.38 -24.07
C VAL A 24 25.57 16.60 -23.16
N ALA A 25 24.86 16.43 -22.04
CA ALA A 25 24.67 17.49 -21.06
C ALA A 25 25.99 17.95 -20.41
N THR A 26 26.97 17.05 -20.25
CA THR A 26 28.29 17.39 -19.72
C THR A 26 29.26 17.91 -20.79
N ALA A 27 29.15 17.47 -22.05
CA ALA A 27 30.01 17.92 -23.15
C ALA A 27 29.82 19.41 -23.42
N THR A 28 28.59 19.91 -23.31
CA THR A 28 28.30 21.36 -23.37
C THR A 28 28.85 22.12 -22.16
N ALA A 29 28.98 21.46 -21.00
CA ALA A 29 29.49 22.08 -19.78
C ALA A 29 31.02 22.26 -19.78
N GLU A 30 31.77 21.43 -20.51
CA GLU A 30 33.22 21.56 -20.67
C GLU A 30 33.62 22.70 -21.60
N GLN A 31 32.81 23.01 -22.62
CA GLN A 31 33.09 24.11 -23.56
C GLN A 31 32.89 25.51 -22.95
N GLU A 32 32.13 25.64 -21.86
CA GLU A 32 31.75 26.93 -21.25
C GLU A 32 32.34 27.21 -19.86
N GLY A 33 33.33 26.42 -19.43
CA GLY A 33 34.32 26.76 -18.40
C GLY A 33 33.84 27.05 -16.97
N ARG A 34 32.56 27.35 -16.70
CA ARG A 34 32.07 27.63 -15.34
C ARG A 34 30.54 27.81 -15.23
N ARG A 35 29.71 26.77 -15.34
CA ARG A 35 28.37 26.82 -14.71
C ARG A 35 27.98 25.45 -14.13
N LYS A 36 28.16 25.26 -12.81
CA LYS A 36 27.63 24.14 -12.00
C LYS A 36 26.08 24.13 -11.89
N TRP A 37 25.42 25.01 -12.63
CA TRP A 37 23.99 25.26 -12.52
C TRP A 37 23.07 24.15 -13.11
N PRO A 38 23.37 23.47 -14.24
CA PRO A 38 22.41 22.56 -14.86
C PRO A 38 22.27 21.23 -14.10
N ILE A 39 23.36 20.69 -13.54
CA ILE A 39 23.32 19.43 -12.76
C ILE A 39 22.51 19.60 -11.47
N ASN A 40 22.71 20.72 -10.75
CA ASN A 40 21.91 20.98 -9.54
C ASN A 40 20.44 21.20 -9.88
N MET A 41 20.11 21.82 -11.01
CA MET A 41 18.72 22.03 -11.45
C MET A 41 18.05 20.72 -11.88
N LEU A 42 18.77 19.85 -12.60
CA LEU A 42 18.35 18.47 -12.91
C LEU A 42 18.15 17.63 -11.64
N PHE A 43 19.05 17.74 -10.66
CA PHE A 43 18.91 17.05 -9.39
C PHE A 43 17.70 17.56 -8.60
N LEU A 44 17.49 18.87 -8.53
CA LEU A 44 16.36 19.47 -7.82
C LEU A 44 15.01 19.14 -8.48
N THR A 45 14.95 19.14 -9.81
CA THR A 45 13.73 18.75 -10.55
C THR A 45 13.44 17.25 -10.41
N GLY A 46 14.46 16.40 -10.48
CA GLY A 46 14.32 14.97 -10.22
C GLY A 46 13.87 14.67 -8.79
N LEU A 47 14.48 15.31 -7.79
CA LEU A 47 14.07 15.22 -6.39
C LEU A 47 12.63 15.71 -6.20
N GLY A 48 12.27 16.85 -6.78
CA GLY A 48 10.92 17.41 -6.72
C GLY A 48 9.88 16.47 -7.31
N LEU A 49 10.15 15.86 -8.46
CA LEU A 49 9.27 14.86 -9.08
C LEU A 49 9.13 13.60 -8.22
N ALA A 50 10.23 13.10 -7.65
CA ALA A 50 10.20 11.92 -6.78
C ALA A 50 9.34 12.16 -5.53
N VAL A 51 9.53 13.30 -4.87
CA VAL A 51 8.76 13.69 -3.68
C VAL A 51 7.28 13.91 -4.04
N ALA A 52 6.98 14.60 -5.14
CA ALA A 52 5.61 14.81 -5.60
C ALA A 52 4.90 13.48 -5.91
N ALA A 53 5.55 12.57 -6.62
CA ALA A 53 5.00 11.24 -6.92
C ALA A 53 4.72 10.43 -5.66
N TYR A 54 5.61 10.49 -4.67
CA TYR A 54 5.40 9.86 -3.37
C TYR A 54 4.14 10.39 -2.68
N PHE A 55 3.98 11.72 -2.61
CA PHE A 55 2.77 12.31 -2.02
C PHE A 55 1.51 11.95 -2.78
N VAL A 56 1.54 11.97 -4.11
CA VAL A 56 0.39 11.56 -4.94
C VAL A 56 -0.02 10.12 -4.61
N MET A 57 0.93 9.18 -4.56
CA MET A 57 0.63 7.79 -4.18
C MET A 57 0.08 7.70 -2.75
N ALA A 58 0.70 8.40 -1.79
CA ALA A 58 0.25 8.39 -0.40
C ALA A 58 -1.17 8.94 -0.22
N PHE A 59 -1.60 9.91 -1.03
CA PHE A 59 -2.96 10.46 -0.98
C PHE A 59 -3.97 9.65 -1.79
N MET A 60 -3.55 8.95 -2.83
CA MET A 60 -4.41 8.07 -3.63
C MET A 60 -4.64 6.70 -2.99
N GLU A 61 -3.82 6.31 -2.01
CA GLU A 61 -4.03 5.09 -1.25
C GLU A 61 -5.30 5.24 -0.41
N ASP A 62 -6.41 4.68 -0.91
CA ASP A 62 -7.65 4.56 -0.15
C ASP A 62 -7.34 3.80 1.14
N ARG A 63 -7.32 4.54 2.25
CA ARG A 63 -7.33 4.00 3.62
C ARG A 63 -8.69 3.36 3.87
N SER A 64 -9.06 2.35 3.09
CA SER A 64 -10.25 1.55 3.39
C SER A 64 -10.02 0.97 4.79
N ALA A 65 -10.90 1.34 5.71
CA ALA A 65 -10.87 0.91 7.11
C ALA A 65 -10.47 -0.57 7.17
N THR A 66 -9.53 -0.88 8.06
CA THR A 66 -9.01 -2.22 8.32
C THR A 66 -10.15 -3.22 8.32
N MET A 67 -10.25 -4.02 7.24
CA MET A 67 -11.21 -5.10 7.12
C MET A 67 -10.63 -6.29 7.86
N CYS A 68 -11.31 -6.76 8.89
CA CYS A 68 -10.94 -7.96 9.61
C CYS A 68 -11.32 -9.17 8.76
N GLN A 69 -10.39 -10.11 8.60
CA GLN A 69 -10.62 -11.34 7.85
C GLN A 69 -11.00 -12.45 8.84
N LYS A 70 -12.24 -12.95 8.76
CA LYS A 70 -12.59 -14.19 9.45
C LYS A 70 -12.05 -15.37 8.63
N PRO A 71 -11.19 -16.25 9.19
CA PRO A 71 -10.71 -17.43 8.48
C PRO A 71 -11.85 -18.43 8.25
N THR A 72 -11.70 -19.26 7.23
CA THR A 72 -12.61 -20.37 6.95
C THR A 72 -12.64 -21.33 8.14
N ARG A 73 -13.83 -21.71 8.61
CA ARG A 73 -14.00 -22.62 9.75
C ARG A 73 -15.07 -23.66 9.48
N TYR A 74 -14.90 -24.83 10.08
CA TYR A 74 -15.93 -25.86 10.13
C TYR A 74 -16.75 -25.68 11.40
N VAL A 75 -18.06 -25.46 11.26
CA VAL A 75 -19.02 -25.36 12.37
C VAL A 75 -20.16 -26.31 12.05
N ASP A 76 -20.49 -27.21 12.98
CA ASP A 76 -21.59 -28.19 12.84
C ASP A 76 -21.54 -29.03 11.53
N GLY A 77 -20.33 -29.46 11.15
CA GLY A 77 -20.12 -30.29 9.95
C GLY A 77 -20.28 -29.54 8.62
N LYS A 78 -20.48 -28.22 8.63
CA LYS A 78 -20.54 -27.38 7.43
C LYS A 78 -19.32 -26.47 7.34
N LEU A 79 -18.76 -26.36 6.13
CA LEU A 79 -17.66 -25.45 5.84
C LEU A 79 -18.21 -24.04 5.64
N VAL A 80 -17.89 -23.14 6.57
CA VAL A 80 -18.27 -21.72 6.47
C VAL A 80 -17.12 -20.96 5.78
N PRO A 81 -17.37 -20.29 4.64
CA PRO A 81 -16.35 -19.53 3.93
C PRO A 81 -15.91 -18.31 4.75
N GLY A 82 -14.65 -17.89 4.55
CA GLY A 82 -14.10 -16.72 5.23
C GLY A 82 -14.72 -15.43 4.69
N GLU A 83 -15.12 -14.55 5.59
CA GLU A 83 -15.78 -13.28 5.27
C GLU A 83 -14.96 -12.09 5.78
N LYS A 84 -14.98 -10.99 5.02
CA LYS A 84 -14.40 -9.70 5.40
C LYS A 84 -15.46 -8.87 6.10
N TYR A 85 -15.19 -8.45 7.33
CA TYR A 85 -16.10 -7.60 8.10
C TYR A 85 -15.37 -6.35 8.60
N PRO A 86 -16.08 -5.22 8.78
CA PRO A 86 -15.47 -4.02 9.34
C PRO A 86 -15.00 -4.30 10.77
N CYS A 87 -13.73 -4.00 11.09
CA CYS A 87 -13.27 -4.08 12.46
C CYS A 87 -13.89 -2.92 13.26
N GLU A 88 -14.84 -3.19 14.14
CA GLU A 88 -15.23 -2.25 15.20
C GLU A 88 -14.02 -2.15 16.16
N HIS A 89 -13.26 -1.07 16.09
CA HIS A 89 -12.11 -0.87 16.98
C HIS A 89 -12.60 -0.30 18.32
N ASP A 90 -13.09 -1.16 19.23
CA ASP A 90 -13.10 -0.79 20.65
C ASP A 90 -11.68 -0.95 21.22
N LEU A 91 -10.92 0.13 21.17
CA LEU A 91 -9.54 0.21 21.66
C LEU A 91 -9.43 0.00 23.18
N LYS A 92 -10.55 -0.06 23.91
CA LYS A 92 -10.55 -0.25 25.37
C LYS A 92 -10.20 -1.67 25.80
N ASP A 93 -10.39 -2.66 24.92
CA ASP A 93 -10.11 -4.08 25.21
C ASP A 93 -8.88 -4.64 24.47
N ALA A 94 -8.13 -3.78 23.78
CA ALA A 94 -6.89 -4.17 23.13
C ALA A 94 -5.85 -4.67 24.17
N GLY A 95 -5.61 -5.98 24.19
CA GLY A 95 -4.63 -6.63 25.08
C GLY A 95 -5.23 -7.28 26.34
N ARG A 96 -6.55 -7.27 26.52
CA ARG A 96 -7.20 -8.11 27.53
C ARG A 96 -7.37 -9.53 27.01
N ALA A 97 -7.06 -10.50 27.85
CA ALA A 97 -7.43 -11.89 27.57
C ALA A 97 -8.96 -11.98 27.61
N LEU A 98 -9.57 -12.51 26.54
CA LEU A 98 -11.02 -12.71 26.46
C LEU A 98 -11.51 -13.80 27.46
N SER A 99 -10.60 -14.64 27.92
CA SER A 99 -10.80 -15.66 28.96
C SER A 99 -9.50 -15.87 29.74
N ASP A 100 -9.61 -16.08 31.05
CA ASP A 100 -8.48 -16.45 31.93
C ASP A 100 -8.11 -17.95 31.81
N ASP A 101 -8.90 -18.74 31.08
CA ASP A 101 -8.63 -20.17 30.83
C ASP A 101 -7.83 -20.35 29.53
N PRO A 102 -6.54 -20.74 29.59
CA PRO A 102 -5.70 -20.93 28.40
C PRO A 102 -6.09 -22.15 27.54
N GLY A 103 -7.05 -22.97 27.97
CA GLY A 103 -7.54 -24.14 27.24
C GLY A 103 -9.04 -24.12 26.87
N GLY A 104 -9.79 -23.11 27.30
CA GLY A 104 -11.23 -23.01 27.09
C GLY A 104 -11.57 -22.42 25.72
N ALA A 105 -12.58 -23.00 25.05
CA ALA A 105 -13.14 -22.41 23.84
C ALA A 105 -13.61 -20.98 24.15
N ALA A 106 -13.00 -19.99 23.52
CA ALA A 106 -13.48 -18.62 23.57
C ALA A 106 -14.83 -18.57 22.84
N GLU A 107 -15.92 -18.60 23.61
CA GLU A 107 -17.26 -18.33 23.13
C GLU A 107 -17.25 -16.90 22.56
N LEU A 108 -17.43 -16.78 21.25
CA LEU A 108 -17.51 -15.50 20.56
C LEU A 108 -18.83 -14.87 21.01
N GLY A 109 -18.78 -13.95 21.98
CA GLY A 109 -19.96 -13.29 22.56
C GLY A 109 -20.92 -12.82 21.46
N THR A 110 -22.14 -13.35 21.48
CA THR A 110 -23.25 -12.96 20.61
C THR A 110 -23.96 -11.70 21.12
N ASP A 111 -23.29 -10.87 21.89
CA ASP A 111 -23.87 -9.65 22.46
C ASP A 111 -23.84 -8.53 21.41
N ALA A 112 -24.69 -8.69 20.37
CA ALA A 112 -25.24 -7.55 19.68
C ALA A 112 -26.14 -6.81 20.69
N PRO A 113 -25.99 -5.49 20.89
CA PRO A 113 -26.96 -4.74 21.67
C PRO A 113 -28.27 -4.77 20.88
N ASP A 114 -29.26 -5.43 21.47
CA ASP A 114 -30.66 -5.41 21.04
C ASP A 114 -31.13 -3.95 21.10
N ALA A 115 -31.12 -3.30 19.94
CA ALA A 115 -31.61 -1.94 19.77
C ALA A 115 -33.00 -2.03 19.14
N GLY A 116 -34.03 -1.80 19.95
CA GLY A 116 -35.36 -1.48 19.47
C GLY A 116 -36.47 -2.24 20.18
N GLU A 117 -36.86 -1.73 21.35
CA GLU A 117 -38.24 -1.82 21.81
C GLU A 117 -39.17 -1.24 20.72
N ASP A 118 -40.14 -2.01 20.24
CA ASP A 118 -41.38 -1.50 19.64
C ASP A 118 -42.45 -2.61 19.70
N GLU A 119 -43.24 -2.58 20.77
CA GLU A 119 -44.47 -3.36 20.94
C GLU A 119 -45.68 -2.46 20.63
N PRO A 120 -46.56 -2.85 19.68
CA PRO A 120 -47.93 -2.36 19.69
C PRO A 120 -48.95 -3.51 19.60
N ASP A 121 -49.80 -3.64 20.62
CA ASP A 121 -51.26 -3.87 20.49
C ASP A 121 -51.99 -3.56 21.81
#